data_AF-A0A926HHP1-F1
#
_entry.id   AF-A0A926HHP1-F1
#
_cell.length_a   1.000
_cell.length_b   1.000
_cell.length_c   1.000
_cell.angle_alpha   90.00
_cell.angle_beta   90.00
_cell.angle_gamma   90.00
#
_symmetry.space_group_name_H-M   'P 1'
#
loop_
_entity.id
_entity.type
_entity.pdbx_description
1 polymer ?
#
loop_
_entity_poly.entity_id
_entity_poly.type
_entity_poly.pdbx_seq_one_letter_code
_entity_poly.pdbx_strand_id
1 'polypeptide(L)'
;MHFVYAFRFGGGLTVTRDRHITVPDVIEKYETIYIQKYLSAVSEREKVSIDTVSELAQKFPKYMANLKVQRERFYSAENLKTFASKHLLTNDYFKDLADDIYYGIYDLLGKLYVDGYERLNDVMAQVVRIDLKHNLLSKNDLVHPQDRQGICHQLANERSDIVWANTN
;
A
#
# COMPACT_ATOMS: atom_id res chain seq x y z
N MET A 1 3.97 14.02 30.37
CA MET A 1 3.96 13.43 29.01
C MET A 1 5.14 12.47 28.93
N HIS A 2 4.92 11.18 29.24
CA HIS A 2 5.98 10.17 29.26
C HIS A 2 6.21 9.63 27.85
N PHE A 3 7.36 9.95 27.26
CA PHE A 3 7.87 9.25 26.07
C PHE A 3 8.43 7.90 26.53
N VAL A 4 7.72 6.82 26.24
CA VAL A 4 8.22 5.46 26.50
C VAL A 4 9.18 5.08 25.37
N TYR A 5 10.47 5.11 25.66
CA TYR A 5 11.54 4.57 24.82
C TYR A 5 11.53 3.04 24.93
N ALA A 6 11.19 2.33 23.84
CA ALA A 6 10.90 0.90 23.86
C ALA A 6 12.12 -0.04 23.87
N PHE A 7 13.36 0.48 23.80
CA PHE A 7 14.54 -0.37 23.58
C PHE A 7 15.54 -0.48 24.73
N ARG A 8 15.27 0.04 25.94
CA ARG A 8 16.31 0.10 26.97
C ARG A 8 16.54 -1.17 27.80
N PHE A 9 15.61 -2.14 27.84
CA PHE A 9 15.84 -3.37 28.61
C PHE A 9 15.08 -4.54 28.00
N GLY A 10 15.78 -5.39 27.22
CA GLY A 10 15.54 -6.84 27.00
C GLY A 10 14.12 -7.40 26.79
N GLY A 11 13.08 -6.58 26.65
CA GLY A 11 11.69 -6.96 26.89
C GLY A 11 10.78 -6.66 25.71
N GLY A 12 11.21 -6.97 24.48
CA GLY A 12 10.38 -6.88 23.27
C GLY A 12 9.77 -5.50 22.95
N LEU A 13 9.08 -5.37 21.82
CA LEU A 13 8.25 -4.20 21.56
C LEU A 13 6.94 -4.35 22.36
N THR A 14 6.80 -3.63 23.48
CA THR A 14 5.53 -3.54 24.23
C THR A 14 4.60 -2.45 23.71
N VAL A 15 4.93 -1.83 22.56
CA VAL A 15 4.18 -0.70 22.01
C VAL A 15 3.11 -1.21 21.07
N THR A 16 1.85 -0.86 21.35
CA THR A 16 0.72 -1.13 20.47
C THR A 16 0.50 0.04 19.51
N ARG A 17 0.21 -0.27 18.24
CA ARG A 17 -0.17 0.71 17.24
C ARG A 17 -1.70 0.88 17.22
N ASP A 18 -2.19 2.10 17.32
CA ASP A 18 -3.59 2.39 17.00
C ASP A 18 -3.79 2.24 15.49
N ARG A 19 -4.78 1.43 15.11
CA ARG A 19 -5.11 1.10 13.72
C ARG A 19 -6.38 1.79 13.25
N HIS A 20 -7.06 2.53 14.11
CA HIS A 20 -8.16 3.35 13.68
C HIS A 20 -7.61 4.55 12.91
N ILE A 21 -7.88 4.60 11.61
CA ILE A 21 -7.36 5.63 10.72
C ILE A 21 -8.53 6.28 10.00
N THR A 22 -8.65 7.59 10.17
CA THR A 22 -9.59 8.40 9.41
C THR A 22 -8.98 8.77 8.08
N VAL A 23 -9.52 8.21 7.00
CA VAL A 23 -9.13 8.58 5.64
C VAL A 23 -9.76 9.94 5.30
N PRO A 24 -8.97 10.95 4.88
CA PRO A 24 -9.50 12.22 4.42
C PRO A 24 -10.45 12.07 3.23
N ASP A 25 -11.55 12.82 3.21
CA ASP A 25 -12.49 12.81 2.08
C ASP A 25 -11.83 13.37 0.81
N VAL A 26 -10.99 14.39 0.97
CA VAL A 26 -10.22 15.01 -0.10
C VAL A 26 -8.98 14.16 -0.39
N ILE A 27 -8.69 13.97 -1.68
CA ILE A 27 -7.49 13.26 -2.12
C ILE A 27 -6.28 14.17 -1.96
N GLU A 28 -5.32 13.71 -1.18
CA GLU A 28 -4.08 14.44 -0.93
C GLU A 28 -3.03 14.22 -2.04
N LYS A 29 -2.10 15.17 -2.20
CA LYS A 29 -1.10 15.13 -3.28
C LYS A 29 -0.22 13.87 -3.26
N TYR A 30 0.06 13.33 -2.07
CA TYR A 30 0.93 12.17 -1.89
C TYR A 30 0.23 10.83 -2.18
N GLU A 31 -1.09 10.81 -2.42
CA GLU A 31 -1.81 9.62 -2.88
C GLU A 31 -2.18 9.68 -4.38
N THR A 32 -1.87 10.78 -5.08
CA THR A 32 -2.34 10.98 -6.46
C THR A 32 -1.74 9.98 -7.48
N ILE A 33 -0.47 9.62 -7.35
CA ILE A 33 0.23 8.83 -8.39
C ILE A 33 -0.35 7.41 -8.50
N TYR A 34 -0.52 6.68 -7.39
CA TYR A 34 -1.10 5.35 -7.43
C TYR A 34 -2.58 5.40 -7.80
N ILE A 35 -3.30 6.47 -7.43
CA ILE A 35 -4.69 6.68 -7.85
C ILE A 35 -4.75 6.84 -9.37
N GLN A 36 -3.86 7.61 -9.98
CA GLN A 36 -3.78 7.72 -11.44
C GLN A 36 -3.49 6.35 -12.07
N LYS A 37 -2.52 5.59 -11.54
CA LYS A 37 -2.23 4.22 -12.02
C LYS A 37 -3.45 3.30 -11.88
N TYR A 38 -4.23 3.44 -10.81
CA TYR A 38 -5.48 2.72 -10.61
C TYR A 38 -6.53 3.11 -11.66
N LEU A 39 -6.70 4.41 -11.93
CA LEU A 39 -7.62 4.90 -12.96
C LEU A 39 -7.24 4.40 -14.36
N SER A 40 -5.94 4.39 -14.69
CA SER A 40 -5.44 3.81 -15.94
C SER A 40 -5.76 2.31 -16.06
N ALA A 41 -5.59 1.54 -14.97
CA ALA A 41 -5.91 0.12 -14.95
C ALA A 41 -7.40 -0.15 -15.20
N VAL A 42 -8.27 0.64 -14.58
CA VAL A 42 -9.72 0.57 -14.81
C VAL A 42 -10.08 1.01 -16.23
N SER A 43 -9.44 2.06 -16.73
CA SER A 43 -9.67 2.59 -18.07
C SER A 43 -9.37 1.55 -19.14
N GLU A 44 -8.26 0.82 -18.99
CA GLU A 44 -7.88 -0.28 -19.86
C GLU A 44 -8.92 -1.41 -19.84
N ARG A 45 -9.35 -1.82 -18.64
CA ARG A 45 -10.32 -2.91 -18.47
C ARG A 45 -11.69 -2.59 -19.08
N GLU A 46 -12.19 -1.38 -18.85
CA GLU A 46 -13.50 -0.95 -19.34
C GLU A 46 -13.43 -0.40 -20.77
N LYS A 47 -12.21 -0.25 -21.33
CA LYS A 47 -11.95 0.33 -22.66
C LYS A 47 -12.54 1.74 -22.82
N VAL A 48 -12.51 2.52 -21.74
CA VAL A 48 -13.02 3.90 -21.65
C VAL A 48 -11.98 4.74 -20.92
N SER A 49 -11.64 5.92 -21.44
CA SER A 49 -10.75 6.86 -20.73
C SER A 49 -11.42 7.36 -19.46
N ILE A 50 -10.75 7.22 -18.32
CA ILE A 50 -11.19 7.71 -17.01
C ILE A 50 -10.03 8.50 -16.41
N ASP A 51 -10.13 9.81 -16.44
CA ASP A 51 -9.02 10.69 -16.02
C ASP A 51 -9.18 11.19 -14.58
N THR A 52 -10.38 11.08 -14.02
CA THR A 52 -10.69 11.62 -12.68
C THR A 52 -11.49 10.65 -11.81
N VAL A 53 -11.33 10.80 -10.49
CA VAL A 53 -12.10 10.03 -9.51
C VAL A 53 -13.59 10.38 -9.55
N SER A 54 -13.93 11.63 -9.90
CA SER A 54 -15.34 12.03 -10.09
C SER A 54 -15.98 11.27 -11.24
N GLU A 55 -15.29 11.16 -12.37
CA GLU A 55 -15.75 10.37 -13.52
C GLU A 55 -15.88 8.88 -13.19
N LEU A 56 -14.89 8.31 -12.47
CA LEU A 56 -14.95 6.95 -11.97
C LEU A 56 -16.21 6.72 -11.11
N ALA A 57 -16.52 7.65 -10.20
CA ALA A 57 -17.66 7.56 -9.30
C ALA A 57 -19.00 7.62 -10.05
N GLN A 58 -19.10 8.43 -11.09
CA GLN A 58 -20.32 8.57 -11.90
C GLN A 58 -20.56 7.36 -12.80
N LYS A 59 -19.51 6.89 -13.50
CA LYS A 59 -19.65 5.85 -14.53
C LYS A 59 -19.50 4.44 -13.97
N PHE A 60 -18.66 4.25 -12.96
CA PHE A 60 -18.30 2.92 -12.45
C PHE A 60 -18.29 2.84 -10.91
N PRO A 61 -19.46 2.86 -10.25
CA PRO A 61 -19.57 2.81 -8.79
C PRO A 61 -18.83 1.63 -8.13
N LYS A 62 -18.76 0.46 -8.79
CA LYS A 62 -18.02 -0.72 -8.31
C LYS A 62 -16.53 -0.44 -8.09
N TYR A 63 -15.91 0.31 -9.01
CA TYR A 63 -14.49 0.65 -8.92
C TYR A 63 -14.24 1.79 -7.95
N MET A 64 -15.21 2.70 -7.79
CA MET A 64 -15.14 3.70 -6.74
C MET A 64 -15.20 3.07 -5.35
N ALA A 65 -16.06 2.07 -5.13
CA ALA A 65 -16.11 1.33 -3.88
C ALA A 65 -14.78 0.61 -3.59
N ASN A 66 -14.18 -0.02 -4.60
CA ASN A 66 -12.86 -0.63 -4.47
C ASN A 66 -11.78 0.41 -4.17
N LEU A 67 -11.77 1.56 -4.86
CA LEU A 67 -10.81 2.63 -4.65
C LEU A 67 -10.84 3.15 -3.21
N LYS A 68 -12.02 3.25 -2.58
CA LYS A 68 -12.13 3.61 -1.15
C LYS A 68 -11.33 2.65 -0.26
N VAL A 69 -11.46 1.34 -0.50
CA VAL A 69 -10.69 0.32 0.22
C VAL A 69 -9.18 0.42 -0.09
N GLN A 70 -8.80 0.75 -1.33
CA GLN A 70 -7.39 0.99 -1.67
C GLN A 70 -6.82 2.20 -0.90
N ARG A 71 -7.60 3.28 -0.76
CA ARG A 71 -7.22 4.43 0.07
C ARG A 71 -7.06 4.03 1.53
N GLU A 72 -8.00 3.29 2.10
CA GLU A 72 -7.87 2.77 3.48
C GLU A 72 -6.57 1.97 3.68
N ARG A 73 -6.21 1.11 2.72
CA ARG A 73 -4.94 0.35 2.74
C ARG A 73 -3.73 1.29 2.69
N PHE A 74 -3.73 2.26 1.79
CA PHE A 74 -2.65 3.24 1.67
C PHE A 74 -2.42 4.01 2.98
N TYR A 75 -3.50 4.52 3.59
CA TYR A 75 -3.41 5.21 4.89
C TYR A 75 -3.00 4.27 6.04
N SER A 76 -3.38 2.98 5.98
CA SER A 76 -2.87 1.93 6.88
C SER A 76 -1.34 1.86 6.86
N ALA A 77 -0.76 1.83 5.65
CA ALA A 77 0.69 1.83 5.46
C ALA A 77 1.36 3.14 5.88
N GLU A 78 0.75 4.31 5.63
CA GLU A 78 1.27 5.60 6.14
C GLU A 78 1.30 5.64 7.67
N ASN A 79 0.27 5.11 8.33
CA ASN A 79 0.25 4.97 9.79
C ASN A 79 1.34 4.00 10.28
N LEU A 80 1.56 2.86 9.59
CA LEU A 80 2.65 1.94 9.93
C LEU A 80 4.03 2.62 9.78
N LYS A 81 4.24 3.34 8.68
CA LYS A 81 5.47 4.09 8.41
C LYS A 81 5.73 5.13 9.50
N THR A 82 4.72 5.92 9.84
CA THR A 82 4.78 6.92 10.91
C THR A 82 5.07 6.30 12.28
N PHE A 83 4.40 5.17 12.58
CA PHE A 83 4.63 4.44 13.82
C PHE A 83 6.07 3.93 13.92
N ALA A 84 6.59 3.30 12.86
CA ALA A 84 7.95 2.81 12.79
C ALA A 84 8.96 3.95 13.03
N SER A 85 8.79 5.08 12.34
CA SER A 85 9.66 6.26 12.49
C SER A 85 9.63 6.87 13.89
N LYS A 86 8.52 6.77 14.60
CA LYS A 86 8.36 7.35 15.95
C LYS A 86 8.90 6.46 17.06
N HIS A 87 8.74 5.14 16.92
CA HIS A 87 8.98 4.19 18.01
C HIS A 87 10.23 3.32 17.83
N LEU A 88 10.75 3.20 16.60
CA LEU A 88 11.98 2.48 16.32
C LEU A 88 13.17 3.43 16.21
N LEU A 89 14.37 2.91 16.48
CA LEU A 89 15.60 3.69 16.44
C LEU A 89 16.06 4.03 15.01
N THR A 90 15.56 3.29 14.02
CA THR A 90 15.85 3.52 12.59
C THR A 90 14.61 3.28 11.73
N ASN A 91 14.53 3.99 10.61
CA ASN A 91 13.52 3.81 9.57
C ASN A 91 13.81 2.60 8.67
N ASP A 92 15.01 2.00 8.78
CA ASP A 92 15.44 0.89 7.92
C ASP A 92 14.46 -0.28 7.99
N TYR A 93 13.85 -0.55 9.16
CA TYR A 93 12.88 -1.65 9.29
C TYR A 93 11.65 -1.52 8.39
N PHE A 94 11.15 -0.30 8.17
CA PHE A 94 10.03 -0.07 7.26
C PHE A 94 10.50 -0.15 5.80
N LYS A 95 11.69 0.36 5.51
CA LYS A 95 12.28 0.30 4.18
C LYS A 95 12.55 -1.14 3.76
N ASP A 96 13.17 -1.94 4.62
CA ASP A 96 13.42 -3.36 4.41
C ASP A 96 12.10 -4.11 4.17
N LEU A 97 11.05 -3.79 4.94
CA LEU A 97 9.71 -4.36 4.74
C LEU A 97 9.14 -4.04 3.35
N ALA A 98 9.33 -2.80 2.88
CA ALA A 98 8.90 -2.38 1.55
C ALA A 98 9.73 -3.02 0.44
N ASP A 99 11.03 -3.16 0.62
CA ASP A 99 11.93 -3.85 -0.31
C ASP A 99 11.57 -5.35 -0.40
N ASP A 100 11.30 -6.02 0.71
CA ASP A 100 10.83 -7.41 0.74
C ASP A 100 9.52 -7.57 -0.04
N ILE A 101 8.57 -6.63 0.13
CA ILE A 101 7.31 -6.63 -0.62
C ILE A 101 7.57 -6.42 -2.11
N TYR A 102 8.42 -5.47 -2.48
CA TYR A 102 8.78 -5.19 -3.87
C TYR A 102 9.36 -6.43 -4.55
N TYR A 103 10.38 -7.05 -3.96
CA TYR A 103 10.99 -8.26 -4.53
C TYR A 103 10.02 -9.44 -4.53
N GLY A 104 9.13 -9.55 -3.54
CA GLY A 104 8.12 -10.59 -3.48
C GLY A 104 7.00 -10.48 -4.53
N ILE A 105 6.85 -9.32 -5.19
CA ILE A 105 5.91 -9.12 -6.30
C ILE A 105 6.59 -8.91 -7.65
N TYR A 106 7.92 -8.85 -7.69
CA TYR A 106 8.68 -8.44 -8.86
C TYR A 106 8.31 -9.25 -10.12
N ASP A 107 8.22 -10.57 -10.00
CA ASP A 107 7.86 -11.46 -11.11
C ASP A 107 6.44 -11.20 -11.65
N LEU A 108 5.51 -10.73 -10.79
CA LEU A 108 4.16 -10.37 -11.23
C LEU A 108 4.15 -9.07 -12.04
N LEU A 109 5.11 -8.16 -11.82
CA LEU A 109 5.20 -6.93 -12.62
C LEU A 109 5.55 -7.24 -14.08
N GLY A 110 6.33 -8.29 -14.33
CA GLY A 110 6.70 -8.77 -15.67
C GLY A 110 5.71 -9.75 -16.31
N LYS A 111 4.71 -10.23 -15.56
CA LYS A 111 3.71 -11.17 -16.07
C LYS A 111 2.75 -10.48 -17.04
N LEU A 112 2.33 -11.22 -18.07
CA LEU A 112 1.32 -10.78 -19.02
C LEU A 112 -0.08 -10.95 -18.40
N TYR A 113 -0.89 -9.90 -18.50
CA TYR A 113 -2.27 -9.86 -18.04
C TYR A 113 -3.19 -9.38 -19.15
N VAL A 114 -4.48 -9.76 -19.07
CA VAL A 114 -5.48 -9.31 -20.05
C VAL A 114 -5.71 -7.80 -19.95
N ASP A 115 -5.71 -7.27 -18.72
CA ASP A 115 -5.84 -5.84 -18.43
C ASP A 115 -5.07 -5.47 -17.15
N GLY A 116 -4.77 -4.18 -16.98
CA GLY A 116 -4.06 -3.70 -15.80
C GLY A 116 -4.80 -3.84 -14.48
N TYR A 117 -6.13 -3.93 -14.49
CA TYR A 117 -6.91 -4.14 -13.27
C TYR A 117 -6.78 -5.58 -12.77
N GLU A 118 -6.65 -6.56 -13.67
CA GLU A 118 -6.28 -7.94 -13.32
C GLU A 118 -4.89 -7.99 -12.68
N ARG A 119 -3.89 -7.32 -13.27
CA ARG A 119 -2.53 -7.19 -12.69
C ARG A 119 -2.60 -6.64 -11.27
N LEU A 120 -3.31 -5.51 -11.08
CA LEU A 120 -3.49 -4.90 -9.76
C LEU A 120 -4.07 -5.89 -8.75
N ASN A 121 -5.14 -6.62 -9.10
CA ASN A 121 -5.77 -7.56 -8.18
C ASN A 121 -4.87 -8.74 -7.82
N ASP A 122 -4.14 -9.29 -8.80
CA ASP A 122 -3.21 -10.40 -8.59
C ASP A 122 -2.06 -9.99 -7.66
N VAL A 123 -1.49 -8.80 -7.90
CA VAL A 123 -0.47 -8.22 -7.01
C VAL A 123 -1.02 -8.00 -5.60
N MET A 124 -2.19 -7.39 -5.44
CA MET A 124 -2.81 -7.17 -4.12
C MET A 124 -3.10 -8.48 -3.38
N ALA A 125 -3.39 -9.56 -4.10
CA ALA A 125 -3.60 -10.89 -3.52
C ALA A 125 -2.28 -11.56 -3.11
N GLN A 126 -1.22 -11.39 -3.92
CA GLN A 126 0.11 -11.94 -3.64
C GLN A 126 0.80 -11.24 -2.47
N VAL A 127 0.72 -9.90 -2.39
CA VAL A 127 1.35 -9.09 -1.34
C VAL A 127 1.01 -9.57 0.06
N VAL A 128 -0.24 -10.01 0.28
CA VAL A 128 -0.70 -10.51 1.59
C VAL A 128 -0.03 -11.84 1.96
N ARG A 129 0.40 -12.63 0.98
CA ARG A 129 0.96 -13.98 1.15
C ARG A 129 2.48 -14.02 1.34
N ILE A 130 3.17 -12.91 1.08
CA ILE A 130 4.63 -12.82 1.24
C ILE A 130 5.01 -13.14 2.70
N ASP A 131 5.99 -14.02 2.88
CA ASP A 131 6.53 -14.29 4.22
C ASP A 131 7.46 -13.15 4.63
N LEU A 132 7.08 -12.43 5.67
CA LEU A 132 7.78 -11.25 6.20
C LEU A 132 8.25 -11.48 7.64
N LYS A 133 8.21 -12.74 8.12
CA LYS A 133 8.53 -13.10 9.51
C LYS A 133 9.96 -12.77 9.93
N HIS A 134 10.87 -12.49 9.00
CA HIS A 134 12.22 -12.03 9.34
C HIS A 134 12.25 -10.55 9.74
N ASN A 135 11.33 -9.72 9.24
CA ASN A 135 11.25 -8.29 9.53
C ASN A 135 10.75 -8.01 10.97
N LEU A 136 11.37 -7.06 11.65
CA LEU A 136 11.08 -6.73 13.05
C LEU A 136 9.63 -6.25 13.27
N LEU A 137 9.06 -5.46 12.35
CA LEU A 137 7.68 -5.00 12.45
C LEU A 137 6.70 -6.18 12.37
N SER A 138 6.97 -7.14 11.47
CA SER A 138 6.13 -8.34 11.33
C SER A 138 6.30 -9.30 12.52
N LYS A 139 7.52 -9.44 13.07
CA LYS A 139 7.78 -10.28 14.26
C LYS A 139 7.00 -9.83 15.49
N ASN A 140 6.74 -8.53 15.62
CA ASN A 140 6.00 -7.95 16.73
C ASN A 140 4.50 -7.75 16.41
N ASP A 141 3.97 -8.43 15.39
CA ASP A 141 2.55 -8.40 15.01
C ASP A 141 2.00 -6.99 14.70
N LEU A 142 2.86 -6.10 14.18
CA LEU A 142 2.47 -4.72 13.83
C LEU A 142 1.95 -4.61 12.39
N VAL A 143 2.36 -5.54 11.51
CA VAL A 143 2.07 -5.54 10.08
C VAL A 143 0.87 -6.41 9.76
N HIS A 144 -0.17 -5.82 9.19
CA HIS A 144 -1.42 -6.48 8.81
C HIS A 144 -1.58 -6.52 7.29
N PRO A 145 -2.51 -7.33 6.75
CA PRO A 145 -2.74 -7.43 5.31
C PRO A 145 -2.96 -6.08 4.62
N GLN A 146 -3.69 -5.17 5.28
CA GLN A 146 -3.97 -3.83 4.76
C GLN A 146 -2.69 -2.98 4.63
N ASP A 147 -1.78 -3.06 5.60
CA ASP A 147 -0.51 -2.36 5.56
C ASP A 147 0.33 -2.86 4.39
N ARG A 148 0.41 -4.19 4.20
CA ARG A 148 1.18 -4.79 3.10
C ARG A 148 0.68 -4.28 1.75
N GLN A 149 -0.64 -4.30 1.55
CA GLN A 149 -1.28 -3.80 0.32
C GLN A 149 -1.07 -2.28 0.15
N GLY A 150 -1.13 -1.51 1.24
CA GLY A 150 -0.84 -0.08 1.23
C GLY A 150 0.60 0.25 0.88
N ILE A 151 1.56 -0.57 1.35
CA ILE A 151 2.98 -0.44 0.99
C ILE A 151 3.16 -0.62 -0.52
N CYS A 152 2.42 -1.54 -1.14
CA CYS A 152 2.44 -1.67 -2.59
C CYS A 152 1.97 -0.39 -3.32
N HIS A 153 1.01 0.35 -2.76
CA HIS A 153 0.58 1.65 -3.30
C HIS A 153 1.64 2.74 -3.06
N GLN A 154 2.31 2.76 -1.91
CA GLN A 154 3.45 3.65 -1.66
C GLN A 154 4.58 3.39 -2.65
N LEU A 155 4.95 2.12 -2.86
CA LEU A 155 5.93 1.73 -3.87
C LEU A 155 5.49 2.16 -5.28
N ALA A 156 4.21 2.04 -5.61
CA ALA A 156 3.67 2.52 -6.88
C ALA A 156 3.76 4.06 -7.02
N ASN A 157 3.76 4.82 -5.93
CA ASN A 157 4.05 6.26 -6.00
C ASN A 157 5.54 6.54 -6.23
N GLU A 158 6.41 5.77 -5.57
CA GLU A 158 7.85 6.01 -5.53
C GLU A 158 8.58 5.47 -6.75
N ARG A 159 8.05 4.43 -7.39
CA ARG A 159 8.72 3.74 -8.49
C ARG A 159 7.94 3.77 -9.80
N SER A 160 8.64 4.03 -10.89
CA SER A 160 8.07 4.09 -12.24
C SER A 160 7.87 2.72 -12.87
N ASP A 161 8.57 1.67 -12.39
CA ASP A 161 8.45 0.30 -12.90
C ASP A 161 7.18 -0.42 -12.42
N ILE A 162 6.55 0.06 -11.34
CA ILE A 162 5.25 -0.46 -10.88
C ILE A 162 4.14 0.25 -11.65
N VAL A 163 3.72 -0.32 -12.76
CA VAL A 163 2.60 0.19 -13.57
C VAL A 163 1.52 -0.87 -13.68
N TRP A 164 0.27 -0.46 -13.47
CA TRP A 164 -0.87 -1.38 -13.57
C TRP A 164 -1.31 -1.54 -15.01
N ALA A 165 -1.56 -0.46 -15.73
CA ALA A 165 -1.98 -0.52 -17.13
C ALA A 165 -0.86 -1.03 -18.05
N ASN A 166 -1.22 -1.74 -19.12
CA ASN A 166 -0.29 -2.22 -20.13
C ASN A 166 0.12 -1.13 -21.14
N THR A 167 -0.69 -0.09 -21.26
CA THR A 167 -0.48 1.03 -22.18
C THR A 167 -0.10 2.29 -21.41
N ASN A 168 1.03 2.90 -21.81
CA ASN A 168 1.40 4.28 -21.48
C ASN A 168 0.52 5.26 -22.26
#